data_AF-X1MWA0-F1
#
_entry.id   AF-X1MWA0-F1
#
_cell.length_a   1.000
_cell.length_b   1.000
_cell.length_c   1.000
_cell.angle_alpha   90.00
_cell.angle_beta   90.00
_cell.angle_gamma   90.00
#
_symmetry.space_group_name_H-M   'P 1'
#
loop_
_entity.id
_entity.type
_entity.pdbx_description
1 polymer ?
#
loop_
_entity_poly.entity_id
_entity_poly.type
_entity_poly.pdbx_seq_one_letter_code
_entity_poly.pdbx_strand_id
1 'polypeptide(L)' 'LRTMARERNVGWRLDYIFVTENLLDLVAEASILSRVTGSDHCPVGIKLSV' A
#
# COMPACT_ATOMS: atom_id res chain seq x y z
N LEU A 1 24.00 7.08 7.24
CA LEU A 1 24.14 6.11 6.13
C LEU A 1 22.81 6.03 5.37
N ARG A 2 22.80 6.28 4.07
CA ARG A 2 21.63 6.01 3.22
C ARG A 2 21.61 4.51 2.97
N THR A 3 20.71 3.78 3.62
CA THR A 3 20.79 2.31 3.75
C THR A 3 20.25 1.55 2.55
N MET A 4 19.83 2.20 1.45
CA MET A 4 19.19 1.54 0.29
C MET A 4 18.07 0.57 0.72
N ALA A 5 17.34 0.95 1.78
CA ALA A 5 16.37 0.07 2.44
C ALA A 5 15.30 -0.44 1.48
N ARG A 6 14.83 0.44 0.58
CA ARG A 6 13.83 0.14 -0.45
C ARG A 6 14.29 -0.92 -1.45
N GLU A 7 15.52 -0.86 -1.95
CA GLU A 7 16.07 -1.84 -2.90
C GLU A 7 16.24 -3.21 -2.26
N ARG A 8 16.54 -3.25 -0.96
CA ARG A 8 16.70 -4.47 -0.17
C ARG A 8 15.38 -4.97 0.42
N ASN A 9 14.26 -4.31 0.11
CA ASN A 9 12.93 -4.59 0.67
C ASN A 9 12.93 -4.67 2.21
N VAL A 10 13.68 -3.78 2.87
CA VAL A 10 13.72 -3.64 4.34
C VAL A 10 12.83 -2.46 4.72
N GLY A 11 11.64 -2.74 5.20
CA GLY A 11 10.65 -1.71 5.51
C GLY A 11 9.56 -2.19 6.45
N TRP A 12 8.56 -1.34 6.62
CA TRP A 12 7.43 -1.53 7.53
C TRP A 12 6.13 -1.35 6.73
N ARG A 13 5.04 -2.02 7.13
CA ARG A 13 3.70 -1.75 6.60
C ARG A 13 3.00 -0.77 7.55
N LEU A 14 3.07 0.52 7.25
CA LEU A 14 2.52 1.60 8.09
C LEU A 14 1.25 2.25 7.49
N ASP A 15 1.04 2.12 6.18
CA ASP A 15 -0.06 2.72 5.46
C ASP A 15 -1.20 1.71 5.24
N TYR A 16 -2.43 2.11 5.60
CA TYR A 16 -3.61 1.25 5.58
C TYR A 16 -4.81 1.97 5.01
N ILE A 17 -5.68 1.21 4.33
CA ILE A 17 -7.03 1.62 3.97
C ILE A 17 -7.97 0.73 4.76
N PHE A 18 -8.71 1.32 5.69
CA PHE A 18 -9.75 0.62 6.44
C PHE A 18 -11.09 0.77 5.71
N VAL A 19 -11.87 -0.30 5.72
CA VAL A 19 -13.23 -0.33 5.18
C VAL A 19 -14.19 -0.74 6.29
N THR A 20 -15.42 -0.25 6.19
CA THR A 20 -16.52 -0.72 7.02
C THR A 20 -16.97 -2.11 6.55
N GLU A 21 -17.60 -2.89 7.43
CA GLU A 21 -18.03 -4.26 7.12
C GLU A 21 -18.94 -4.35 5.89
N ASN A 22 -19.84 -3.38 5.70
CA ASN A 22 -20.73 -3.30 4.55
C ASN A 22 -20.03 -2.99 3.22
N LEU A 23 -18.76 -2.59 3.23
CA LEU A 23 -17.95 -2.37 2.02
C LEU A 23 -17.04 -3.56 1.72
N LEU A 24 -16.98 -4.56 2.60
CA LEU A 24 -16.05 -5.69 2.48
C LEU A 24 -16.28 -6.47 1.18
N ASP A 25 -17.54 -6.75 0.85
CA ASP A 25 -17.92 -7.48 -0.36
C ASP A 25 -17.64 -6.70 -1.65
N LEU A 26 -17.45 -5.38 -1.54
CA LEU A 26 -17.10 -4.53 -2.68
C LEU A 26 -15.59 -4.46 -2.89
N VAL A 27 -14.74 -4.93 -1.98
CA VAL A 27 -13.28 -4.85 -2.15
C VAL A 27 -12.81 -5.84 -3.22
N ALA A 28 -12.49 -5.32 -4.41
CA ALA A 28 -11.98 -6.08 -5.55
C ALA A 28 -10.47 -6.33 -5.46
N GLU A 29 -9.73 -5.36 -4.93
CA GLU A 29 -8.27 -5.41 -4.86
C GLU A 29 -7.76 -4.48 -3.74
N ALA A 30 -6.68 -4.89 -3.06
CA ALA A 30 -5.86 -4.03 -2.22
C ALA A 30 -4.40 -4.17 -2.66
N SER A 31 -3.72 -3.05 -2.89
CA SER A 31 -2.39 -3.05 -3.52
C SER A 31 -1.39 -2.14 -2.79
N ILE A 32 -0.12 -2.52 -2.86
CA ILE A 32 1.03 -1.72 -2.40
C ILE A 32 1.86 -1.37 -3.63
N LEU A 33 1.90 -0.09 -3.99
CA LEU A 33 2.54 0.40 -5.22
C LEU A 33 4.04 0.63 -5.02
N SER A 34 4.76 -0.42 -4.61
CA SER A 34 6.16 -0.38 -4.17
C SER A 34 7.18 0.10 -5.22
N ARG A 35 6.77 0.24 -6.48
CA ARG A 35 7.60 0.80 -7.57
C ARG A 35 7.47 2.32 -7.73
N VAL A 36 6.44 2.95 -7.17
CA VAL A 36 6.21 4.41 -7.31
C VAL A 36 7.15 5.18 -6.39
N THR A 37 8.03 5.99 -6.96
CA THR A 37 9.05 6.75 -6.22
C THR A 37 8.62 8.21 -5.97
N GLY A 38 9.36 8.93 -5.12
CA GLY A 38 9.10 10.33 -4.78
C GLY A 38 8.92 10.60 -3.29
N SER A 39 8.70 9.54 -2.50
CA SER A 39 8.63 9.56 -1.03
C SER A 39 9.40 8.35 -0.46
N ASP A 40 9.70 8.37 0.84
CA ASP A 40 10.20 7.22 1.60
C ASP A 40 9.12 6.16 1.87
N HIS A 41 7.84 6.55 1.81
CA HIS A 41 6.69 5.65 1.73
C HIS A 41 6.30 5.39 0.27
N CYS A 42 5.69 4.23 0.00
CA CYS A 42 5.01 3.96 -1.27
C CYS A 42 3.49 4.09 -1.10
N PRO A 43 2.74 4.48 -2.16
CA PRO A 43 1.29 4.54 -2.08
C PRO A 43 0.67 3.15 -1.85
N VAL A 44 -0.47 3.13 -1.17
CA VAL A 44 -1.37 1.96 -1.08
C VAL A 44 -2.66 2.28 -1.83
N GLY A 45 -3.25 1.26 -2.46
CA GLY A 45 -4.45 1.39 -3.28
C GLY A 45 -5.53 0.40 -2.89
N ILE A 46 -6.78 0.76 -3.18
CA ILE A 46 -7.94 -0.11 -3.08
C ILE A 46 -8.75 0.01 -4.38
N LYS A 47 -9.28 -1.10 -4.88
CA LYS A 47 -10.25 -1.12 -5.97
C LYS A 47 -11.56 -1.67 -5.44
N LEU A 48 -12.67 -1.00 -5.75
CA LEU A 48 -14.01 -1.45 -5.42
C LEU A 48 -14.74 -1.97 -6.67
N SER A 49 -15.51 -3.04 -6.51
CA SER A 49 -16.41 -3.63 -7.51
C SER A 49 -17.73 -2.86 -7.51
N VAL A 50 -17.76 -1.71 -8.17
CA VAL A 50 -18.99 -0.94 -8.44
C VAL A 50 -19.49 -1.19 -9.86
#